data_AF-A0A6I0F6J2-F1
#
_entry.id   AF-A0A6I0F6J2-F1
#
_cell.length_a   1.000
_cell.length_b   1.000
_cell.length_c   1.000
_cell.angle_alpha   90.00
_cell.angle_beta   90.00
_cell.angle_gamma   90.00
#
_symmetry.space_group_name_H-M   'P 1'
#
loop_
_entity.id
_entity.type
_entity.pdbx_description
1 polymer ?
#
loop_
_entity_poly.entity_id
_entity_poly.type
_entity_poly.pdbx_seq_one_letter_code
_entity_poly.pdbx_strand_id
1 'polypeptide(L)'
;MDRKKIGRLLTLIFVVAFAAIVYFAFLQERNPHGDLEEWELKHGDVVLNNQNPERFCYQCHTGRASYCNQCHDAYNIQLEVPLPQ
;
A
#
# COMPACT_ATOMS: atom_id res chain seq x y z
N MET A 1 36.72 -28.82 -5.43
CA MET A 1 36.77 -27.39 -5.03
C MET A 1 37.03 -27.33 -3.53
N ASP A 2 37.95 -26.47 -3.07
CA ASP A 2 38.35 -26.39 -1.66
C ASP A 2 37.17 -26.13 -0.71
N ARG A 3 37.15 -26.78 0.45
CA ARG A 3 36.09 -26.59 1.48
C ARG A 3 35.98 -25.12 1.91
N LYS A 4 37.09 -24.39 1.95
CA LYS A 4 37.13 -22.93 2.19
C LYS A 4 36.51 -22.12 1.04
N LYS A 5 36.68 -22.55 -0.21
CA LYS A 5 36.07 -21.91 -1.39
C LYS A 5 34.55 -22.14 -1.42
N ILE A 6 34.11 -23.33 -1.05
CA ILE A 6 32.68 -23.67 -0.92
C ILE A 6 32.04 -22.80 0.17
N GLY A 7 32.66 -22.69 1.34
CA GLY A 7 32.17 -21.84 2.43
C GLY A 7 32.01 -20.37 2.01
N ARG A 8 33.03 -19.80 1.35
CA ARG A 8 32.95 -18.42 0.82
C ARG A 8 31.84 -18.24 -0.20
N LEU A 9 31.66 -19.20 -1.11
CA LEU A 9 30.60 -19.14 -2.11
C LEU A 9 29.22 -19.14 -1.46
N LEU A 10 29.00 -20.02 -0.48
CA LEU A 10 27.74 -20.08 0.26
C LEU A 10 27.46 -18.78 1.00
N THR A 11 28.45 -18.21 1.70
CA THR A 11 28.29 -16.91 2.37
C THR A 11 27.89 -15.81 1.38
N LEU A 12 28.54 -15.77 0.21
CA LEU A 12 28.25 -14.77 -0.81
C LEU A 12 26.82 -14.91 -1.35
N ILE A 13 26.36 -16.15 -1.57
CA ILE A 13 24.98 -16.44 -1.97
C ILE A 13 23.99 -15.95 -0.90
N PHE A 14 24.24 -16.23 0.38
CA PHE A 14 23.37 -15.78 1.46
C PHE A 14 23.32 -14.26 1.57
N VAL A 15 24.45 -13.57 1.43
CA VAL A 15 24.50 -12.10 1.45
C VAL A 15 23.69 -11.51 0.30
N VAL A 16 23.84 -12.05 -0.91
CA VAL A 16 23.07 -11.59 -2.09
C VAL A 16 21.58 -11.87 -1.92
N ALA A 17 21.21 -13.05 -1.43
CA ALA A 17 19.82 -13.39 -1.17
C ALA A 17 19.19 -12.46 -0.12
N PHE A 18 19.91 -12.16 0.96
CA PHE A 18 19.43 -11.25 1.99
C PHE A 18 19.27 -9.82 1.47
N ALA A 19 20.24 -9.33 0.69
CA ALA A 19 20.16 -8.02 0.05
C ALA A 19 18.95 -7.93 -0.91
N ALA A 20 18.68 -9.00 -1.66
CA ALA A 20 17.51 -9.06 -2.54
C ALA A 20 16.19 -8.99 -1.75
N ILE A 21 16.06 -9.76 -0.65
CA ILE A 21 14.86 -9.72 0.21
C ILE A 21 14.63 -8.31 0.74
N VAL A 22 15.69 -7.66 1.26
CA VAL A 22 15.62 -6.29 1.76
C VAL A 22 15.19 -5.33 0.65
N TYR A 23 15.80 -5.43 -0.54
CA TYR A 23 15.45 -4.61 -1.69
C TYR A 23 13.98 -4.74 -2.09
N PHE A 24 13.47 -5.97 -2.23
CA PHE A 24 12.06 -6.20 -2.57
C PHE A 24 11.11 -5.77 -1.46
N ALA A 25 11.49 -5.92 -0.19
CA ALA A 25 10.70 -5.40 0.93
C ALA A 25 10.58 -3.88 0.92
N PHE A 26 11.60 -3.16 0.42
CA PHE A 26 11.53 -1.71 0.22
C PHE A 26 10.71 -1.30 -1.00
N LEU A 27 10.63 -2.15 -2.02
CA LEU A 27 9.79 -1.92 -3.21
C LEU A 27 8.31 -2.23 -2.99
N GLN A 28 7.98 -3.01 -1.96
CA GLN A 28 6.60 -3.33 -1.65
C GLN A 28 5.84 -2.05 -1.31
N GLU A 29 4.83 -1.72 -2.11
CA GLU A 29 3.94 -0.59 -1.85
C GLU A 29 3.37 -0.70 -0.44
N ARG A 30 3.68 0.28 0.40
CA ARG A 30 3.13 0.38 1.76
C ARG A 30 1.74 0.98 1.75
N ASN A 31 0.96 0.73 0.71
CA ASN A 31 -0.42 1.16 0.68
C ASN A 31 -1.19 0.32 1.71
N PRO A 32 -1.71 0.90 2.81
CA PRO A 32 -2.50 0.15 3.79
C PRO A 32 -3.80 -0.40 3.18
N HIS A 33 -4.19 0.11 2.02
CA HIS A 33 -5.34 -0.33 1.25
C HIS A 33 -5.04 -1.51 0.31
N GLY A 34 -3.77 -1.94 0.21
CA GLY A 34 -3.34 -2.98 -0.71
C GLY A 34 -3.40 -2.50 -2.15
N ASP A 35 -4.03 -3.29 -3.01
CA ASP A 35 -4.26 -2.94 -4.41
C ASP A 35 -5.31 -1.81 -4.53
N LEU A 36 -4.96 -0.75 -5.27
CA LEU A 36 -5.82 0.43 -5.37
C LEU A 36 -7.12 0.14 -6.15
N GLU A 37 -7.05 -0.67 -7.20
CA GLU A 37 -8.22 -1.02 -8.01
C GLU A 37 -9.21 -1.86 -7.19
N GLU A 38 -8.69 -2.86 -6.46
CA GLU A 38 -9.49 -3.66 -5.53
C GLU A 38 -10.10 -2.81 -4.41
N TRP A 39 -9.35 -1.83 -3.90
CA TRP A 39 -9.87 -0.91 -2.89
C TRP A 39 -11.00 -0.04 -3.43
N GLU A 40 -10.85 0.54 -4.63
CA GLU A 40 -11.89 1.39 -5.24
C GLU A 40 -13.21 0.63 -5.46
N LEU A 41 -13.11 -0.63 -5.89
CA LEU A 41 -14.28 -1.52 -6.05
C LEU A 41 -14.98 -1.73 -4.71
N LYS A 42 -14.24 -2.13 -3.66
CA LYS A 42 -14.80 -2.37 -2.33
C LYS A 42 -15.35 -1.09 -1.69
N HIS A 43 -14.67 0.04 -1.89
CA HIS A 43 -15.12 1.35 -1.43
C HIS A 43 -16.47 1.72 -2.06
N GLY A 44 -16.59 1.55 -3.38
CA GLY A 44 -17.84 1.73 -4.11
C GLY A 44 -18.98 0.90 -3.53
N ASP A 45 -18.73 -0.38 -3.24
CA ASP A 45 -19.72 -1.26 -2.61
C ASP A 45 -20.16 -0.76 -1.23
N VAL A 46 -19.24 -0.29 -0.38
CA VAL A 46 -19.60 0.27 0.95
C VAL A 46 -20.48 1.50 0.80
N VAL A 47 -20.17 2.39 -0.15
CA VAL A 47 -20.98 3.60 -0.40
C VAL A 47 -22.38 3.23 -0.90
N LEU A 48 -22.48 2.32 -1.87
CA LEU A 48 -23.76 1.89 -2.45
C LEU A 48 -24.66 1.16 -1.45
N ASN A 49 -24.08 0.44 -0.50
CA ASN A 49 -24.81 -0.34 0.50
C ASN A 49 -24.98 0.40 1.83
N ASN A 50 -24.52 1.66 1.95
CA ASN A 50 -24.73 2.45 3.16
C ASN A 50 -26.19 2.92 3.26
N GLN A 51 -26.78 2.87 4.46
CA GLN A 51 -28.16 3.33 4.68
C GLN A 51 -28.32 4.86 4.63
N ASN A 52 -27.22 5.60 4.82
CA ASN A 52 -27.20 7.06 4.82
C ASN A 52 -25.86 7.61 4.25
N PRO A 53 -25.57 7.39 2.96
CA PRO A 53 -24.30 7.81 2.35
C PRO A 53 -24.17 9.34 2.28
N GLU A 54 -25.28 10.08 2.26
CA GLU A 54 -25.27 11.55 2.25
C GLU A 54 -24.59 12.12 3.50
N ARG A 55 -24.89 11.53 4.66
CA ARG A 55 -24.34 11.98 5.94
C ARG A 55 -22.85 11.68 6.09
N PHE A 56 -22.40 10.52 5.60
CA PHE A 56 -21.07 9.98 5.93
C PHE A 56 -20.07 10.01 4.78
N CYS A 57 -20.53 9.85 3.54
CA CYS A 57 -19.68 9.67 2.37
C CYS A 57 -19.68 10.92 1.48
N TYR A 58 -20.87 11.46 1.16
CA TYR A 58 -20.99 12.48 0.11
C TYR A 58 -20.34 13.83 0.42
N GLN A 59 -20.07 14.11 1.70
CA GLN A 59 -19.31 15.28 2.12
C GLN A 59 -17.89 15.31 1.52
N CYS A 60 -17.28 14.13 1.32
CA CYS A 60 -15.94 13.98 0.74
C CYS A 60 -15.98 13.55 -0.74
N HIS A 61 -17.12 13.08 -1.25
CA HIS A 61 -17.31 12.70 -2.66
C HIS A 61 -17.70 13.90 -3.55
N THR A 62 -17.00 15.02 -3.42
CA THR A 62 -17.30 16.25 -4.19
C THR A 62 -16.60 16.30 -5.55
N GLY A 63 -15.63 15.41 -5.80
CA GLY A 63 -14.88 15.32 -7.05
C GLY A 63 -14.12 14.00 -7.20
N ARG A 64 -14.01 13.52 -8.45
CA ARG A 64 -13.49 12.18 -8.76
C ARG A 64 -12.00 11.99 -8.41
N ALA A 65 -11.20 13.07 -8.42
CA ALA A 65 -9.76 12.98 -8.24
C ALA A 65 -9.29 13.19 -6.78
N SER A 66 -10.10 13.75 -5.89
CA SER A 66 -9.63 14.19 -4.56
C SER A 66 -10.39 13.61 -3.38
N TYR A 67 -11.37 12.72 -3.61
CA TYR A 67 -12.21 12.18 -2.53
C TYR A 67 -11.40 11.39 -1.48
N CYS A 68 -10.32 10.72 -1.90
CA CYS A 68 -9.41 10.02 -0.99
C CYS A 68 -8.77 11.02 -0.01
N ASN A 69 -8.09 12.06 -0.53
CA ASN A 69 -7.45 13.09 0.29
C ASN A 69 -8.46 13.80 1.21
N GLN A 70 -9.62 14.20 0.66
CA GLN A 70 -10.68 14.85 1.44
C GLN A 70 -11.17 13.99 2.60
N CYS A 71 -11.37 12.69 2.37
CA CYS A 71 -11.81 11.76 3.42
C CYS A 71 -10.73 11.60 4.50
N HIS A 72 -9.47 11.40 4.09
CA HIS A 72 -8.36 11.28 5.03
C HIS A 72 -8.18 12.54 5.88
N ASP A 73 -8.31 13.72 5.28
CA ASP A 73 -8.22 15.01 5.98
C ASP A 73 -9.39 15.19 6.97
N ALA A 74 -10.63 14.91 6.54
CA ALA A 74 -11.83 15.08 7.37
C ALA A 74 -11.82 14.21 8.63
N TYR A 75 -11.24 13.01 8.55
CA TYR A 75 -11.17 12.05 9.65
C TYR A 75 -9.78 11.95 10.30
N ASN A 76 -8.85 12.84 9.95
CA ASN A 76 -7.49 12.89 10.47
C ASN A 76 -6.74 11.53 10.35
N ILE A 77 -6.94 10.84 9.23
CA ILE A 77 -6.33 9.56 8.95
C ILE A 77 -4.95 9.81 8.33
N GLN A 78 -3.90 9.66 9.14
CA GLN A 78 -2.53 9.84 8.69
C GLN A 78 -2.12 8.74 7.71
N LEU A 79 -1.55 9.16 6.59
CA LEU A 79 -0.98 8.28 5.59
C LEU A 79 0.54 8.26 5.75
N GLU A 80 1.12 7.06 5.87
CA GLU A 80 2.57 6.89 5.87
C GLU A 80 3.17 7.10 4.46
N VAL A 81 2.35 6.92 3.41
CA VAL A 81 2.67 7.18 2.01
C VAL A 81 1.63 8.13 1.42
N PRO A 82 2.02 9.27 0.80
CA PRO A 82 1.09 10.20 0.19
C PRO A 82 0.23 9.53 -0.90
N LEU A 83 -1.05 9.89 -0.97
CA LEU A 83 -1.92 9.45 -2.06
C LEU A 83 -1.48 10.08 -3.39
N PRO A 84 -1.72 9.41 -4.53
CA PRO A 84 -1.58 10.02 -5.85
C PRO A 84 -2.44 11.29 -5.94
N GLN A 85 -1.92 12.30 -6.65
CA GLN A 85 -2.60 13.58 -6.89
C GLN A 85 -3.60 13.48 -8.04
#